data_AF-A0A7C7L073-F1
#
_entry.id   AF-A0A7C7L073-F1
#
_cell.length_a   1.000
_cell.length_b   1.000
_cell.length_c   1.000
_cell.angle_alpha   90.00
_cell.angle_beta   90.00
_cell.angle_gamma   90.00
#
_symmetry.space_group_name_H-M   'P 1'
#
loop_
_entity.id
_entity.type
_entity.pdbx_description
1 polymer ?
#
loop_
_entity_poly.entity_id
_entity_poly.type
_entity_poly.pdbx_seq_one_letter_code
_entity_poly.pdbx_strand_id
1 'polypeptide(L)'
;MVKGCSACGWLTVVWLMSGIACGASNGDVSDAMVGVLRNATSAKHLNQSAITLTSQGKLQLPVAILGLPDIYIGVMRRAMRETGIYVTIFTKERMAGKIDLTPFKVIYLERSVVLFPIQLRRPLLEARERGAKIIAIQWAGAYKDLVNVDLTEHPYLEGYRKSTNIENMKRFLIYTAVKFFGYKGNVLPPVTPPENGIYHPDAPKLFASLDEYVKWRPLVTGKPTVAILFMEFSCSTENTAFLDALIRRLERFANVVATYGELPERLKPDVVISARVYGAWNKERIEQLDVPLVQTIKITHGTLTEWENGPGLVGGTQLGAWITVPEIYGAIEPIVIAWRKRTKEGVVDLPITERIEK
;
A
#
# COMPACT_ATOMS: atom_id res chain seq x y z
N MET A 1 -57.21 3.99 26.69
CA MET A 1 -56.79 3.23 25.48
C MET A 1 -55.37 3.71 25.14
N VAL A 2 -54.21 3.09 25.42
CA VAL A 2 -53.69 1.70 25.37
C VAL A 2 -54.02 1.05 24.02
N LYS A 3 -53.09 0.58 23.16
CA LYS A 3 -51.82 -0.20 23.29
C LYS A 3 -50.82 0.26 22.21
N GLY A 4 -49.48 0.07 22.25
CA GLY A 4 -48.56 -0.87 22.92
C GLY A 4 -47.59 -1.42 21.83
N CYS A 5 -46.27 -1.26 21.88
CA CYS A 5 -45.23 -2.10 22.53
C CYS A 5 -43.86 -1.39 22.28
N SER A 6 -42.91 -1.07 23.18
CA SER A 6 -42.17 -1.79 24.26
C SER A 6 -41.37 -3.01 23.76
N ALA A 7 -40.09 -3.25 24.07
CA ALA A 7 -39.04 -2.53 24.79
C ALA A 7 -37.67 -3.26 24.61
N CYS A 8 -36.59 -2.51 24.83
CA CYS A 8 -35.25 -2.81 25.39
C CYS A 8 -34.76 -4.27 25.68
N GLY A 9 -33.49 -4.51 25.31
CA GLY A 9 -32.40 -4.82 26.27
C GLY A 9 -32.04 -6.28 26.58
N TRP A 10 -30.73 -6.54 26.71
CA TRP A 10 -30.01 -7.45 27.65
C TRP A 10 -28.87 -8.30 27.06
N LEU A 11 -27.79 -8.32 27.85
CA LEU A 11 -26.50 -9.01 27.77
C LEU A 11 -26.59 -10.51 28.15
N THR A 12 -25.55 -11.25 27.73
CA THR A 12 -24.86 -12.39 28.40
C THR A 12 -25.43 -13.82 28.49
N VAL A 13 -24.60 -14.74 27.95
CA VAL A 13 -24.05 -16.00 28.54
C VAL A 13 -24.93 -17.27 28.49
N VAL A 14 -24.35 -18.37 27.97
CA VAL A 14 -24.06 -19.63 28.72
C VAL A 14 -23.09 -20.52 27.92
N TRP A 15 -22.04 -20.95 28.63
CA TRP A 15 -21.04 -21.98 28.35
C TRP A 15 -21.62 -23.41 28.45
N LEU A 16 -21.05 -24.40 27.73
CA LEU A 16 -20.52 -25.69 28.26
C LEU A 16 -20.27 -26.72 27.16
N MET A 17 -19.02 -27.18 27.06
CA MET A 17 -18.61 -28.59 27.16
C MET A 17 -17.07 -28.67 27.15
N SER A 18 -16.49 -28.72 28.36
CA SER A 18 -15.23 -29.39 28.70
C SER A 18 -15.45 -30.91 28.65
N GLY A 19 -14.49 -31.83 28.51
CA GLY A 19 -13.03 -31.88 28.42
C GLY A 19 -12.61 -33.36 28.46
N ILE A 20 -11.32 -33.67 28.30
CA ILE A 20 -10.55 -34.84 28.80
C ILE A 20 -9.06 -34.49 28.55
N ALA A 21 -8.34 -34.03 29.58
CA ALA A 21 -7.27 -34.72 30.35
C ALA A 21 -5.94 -34.91 29.55
N CYS A 22 -4.82 -34.23 29.83
CA CYS A 22 -3.91 -34.16 31.00
C CYS A 22 -2.77 -35.22 30.96
N GLY A 23 -1.51 -34.75 31.01
CA GLY A 23 -0.39 -35.44 31.70
C GLY A 23 0.84 -35.86 30.88
N ALA A 24 1.98 -35.16 31.09
CA ALA A 24 3.40 -35.64 31.16
C ALA A 24 4.34 -34.42 30.94
N SER A 25 4.82 -33.73 31.98
CA SER A 25 6.03 -33.97 32.81
C SER A 25 7.38 -33.57 32.18
N ASN A 26 8.08 -32.70 32.90
CA ASN A 26 9.41 -32.14 32.65
C ASN A 26 10.53 -33.18 32.50
N GLY A 27 11.55 -32.86 31.68
CA GLY A 27 12.87 -33.50 31.72
C GLY A 27 13.63 -33.39 30.40
N ASP A 28 14.71 -32.60 30.41
CA ASP A 28 15.91 -32.71 29.58
C ASP A 28 15.79 -32.79 28.05
N VAL A 29 16.04 -31.64 27.37
CA VAL A 29 17.12 -31.54 26.36
C VAL A 29 17.61 -30.09 26.29
N SER A 30 18.45 -29.70 27.25
CA SER A 30 19.47 -28.68 27.00
C SER A 30 20.51 -29.29 26.08
N ASP A 31 20.47 -28.95 24.78
CA ASP A 31 21.58 -29.04 23.78
C ASP A 31 21.14 -28.84 22.31
N ALA A 32 19.95 -28.29 22.04
CA ALA A 32 19.53 -27.94 20.67
C ALA A 32 19.60 -26.43 20.33
N MET A 33 20.04 -25.58 21.28
CA MET A 33 20.45 -24.20 20.99
C MET A 33 21.90 -24.21 20.52
N VAL A 34 22.11 -24.08 19.21
CA VAL A 34 23.31 -23.50 18.51
C VAL A 34 23.37 -23.91 17.01
N GLY A 35 22.51 -24.80 16.52
CA GLY A 35 22.70 -25.41 15.18
C GLY A 35 21.80 -25.00 14.00
N VAL A 36 20.84 -24.07 14.10
CA VAL A 36 19.75 -23.97 13.06
C VAL A 36 19.60 -22.59 12.37
N LEU A 37 20.46 -21.60 12.62
CA LEU A 37 20.42 -20.29 11.92
C LEU A 37 21.47 -20.13 10.81
N ARG A 38 21.74 -21.20 10.07
CA ARG A 38 22.40 -21.16 8.75
C ARG A 38 21.60 -21.97 7.74
N ASN A 39 20.47 -21.43 7.30
CA ASN A 39 19.81 -21.83 6.04
C ASN A 39 18.88 -20.71 5.55
N ALA A 40 19.43 -19.51 5.39
CA ALA A 40 18.91 -18.52 4.46
C ALA A 40 19.29 -18.94 3.03
N THR A 41 18.71 -20.05 2.53
CA THR A 41 18.77 -20.46 1.10
C THR A 41 17.89 -21.69 0.80
N SER A 42 16.68 -21.79 1.35
CA SER A 42 15.67 -22.72 0.78
C SER A 42 14.26 -22.40 1.28
N ALA A 43 13.63 -21.39 0.67
CA ALA A 43 12.18 -21.28 0.62
C ALA A 43 11.72 -21.61 -0.82
N LYS A 44 12.07 -22.80 -1.29
CA LYS A 44 11.23 -23.54 -2.24
C LYS A 44 10.08 -24.14 -1.41
N HIS A 45 8.86 -24.05 -1.95
CA HIS A 45 7.58 -24.56 -1.42
C HIS A 45 6.67 -23.56 -0.69
N LEU A 46 6.14 -22.61 -1.45
CA LEU A 46 4.70 -22.29 -1.50
C LEU A 46 4.35 -22.00 -2.97
N ASN A 47 4.13 -23.07 -3.74
CA ASN A 47 3.78 -23.00 -5.16
C ASN A 47 2.34 -23.48 -5.34
N GLN A 48 1.36 -22.59 -5.25
CA GLN A 48 -0.04 -22.86 -5.63
C GLN A 48 -0.73 -21.62 -6.20
N SER A 49 -0.18 -21.09 -7.28
CA SER A 49 -0.84 -20.07 -8.13
C SER A 49 -0.24 -20.03 -9.53
N ALA A 50 0.17 -21.20 -10.06
CA ALA A 50 0.61 -21.30 -11.43
C ALA A 50 -0.61 -21.39 -12.35
N ILE A 51 -0.89 -20.33 -13.12
CA ILE A 51 -1.38 -20.57 -14.48
C ILE A 51 -0.35 -21.49 -15.11
N THR A 52 -0.77 -22.60 -15.72
CA THR A 52 0.15 -23.52 -16.40
C THR A 52 0.69 -22.83 -17.66
N LEU A 53 1.57 -21.86 -17.49
CA LEU A 53 2.43 -21.33 -18.52
C LEU A 53 3.66 -22.22 -18.52
N THR A 54 3.88 -22.95 -19.62
CA THR A 54 5.15 -23.65 -19.87
C THR A 54 6.30 -22.71 -19.57
N SER A 55 7.28 -23.20 -18.82
CA SER A 55 8.28 -22.48 -18.00
C SER A 55 9.22 -21.48 -18.71
N GLN A 56 8.89 -20.95 -19.89
CA GLN A 56 9.64 -19.91 -20.59
C GLN A 56 8.76 -18.93 -21.43
N GLY A 57 7.43 -19.07 -21.45
CA GLY A 57 6.56 -18.26 -22.30
C GLY A 57 6.06 -16.98 -21.62
N LYS A 58 6.50 -15.81 -22.09
CA LYS A 58 5.84 -14.53 -21.76
C LYS A 58 4.44 -14.54 -22.38
N LEU A 59 3.39 -14.41 -21.55
CA LEU A 59 2.02 -14.27 -22.03
C LEU A 59 1.67 -12.78 -22.10
N GLN A 60 1.67 -12.21 -23.31
CA GLN A 60 1.16 -10.86 -23.54
C GLN A 60 -0.36 -10.91 -23.75
N LEU A 61 -1.13 -10.45 -22.76
CA LEU A 61 -2.58 -10.31 -22.92
C LEU A 61 -2.91 -9.00 -23.67
N PRO A 62 -3.96 -8.98 -24.51
CA PRO A 62 -4.48 -7.77 -25.13
C PRO A 62 -5.30 -6.97 -24.11
N VAL A 63 -4.64 -6.54 -23.03
CA VAL A 63 -5.20 -5.78 -21.92
C VAL A 63 -4.52 -4.41 -21.86
N ALA A 64 -5.31 -3.34 -21.72
CA ALA A 64 -4.82 -2.00 -21.41
C ALA A 64 -5.21 -1.61 -19.99
N ILE A 65 -4.29 -0.99 -19.24
CA ILE A 65 -4.57 -0.31 -17.98
C ILE A 65 -4.30 1.18 -18.19
N LEU A 66 -5.35 1.98 -18.12
CA LEU A 66 -5.30 3.43 -18.35
C LEU A 66 -5.31 4.16 -17.01
N GLY A 67 -4.29 4.96 -16.74
CA GLY A 67 -4.28 5.86 -15.59
C GLY A 67 -3.92 5.23 -14.25
N LEU A 68 -3.18 4.12 -14.27
CA LEU A 68 -2.57 3.56 -13.06
C LEU A 68 -1.62 4.59 -12.45
N PRO A 69 -1.78 4.99 -11.17
CA PRO A 69 -0.87 5.92 -10.51
C PRO A 69 0.59 5.45 -10.55
N ASP A 70 1.53 6.37 -10.78
CA ASP A 70 2.96 6.08 -10.97
C ASP A 70 3.55 5.19 -9.86
N ILE A 71 3.13 5.40 -8.61
CA ILE A 71 3.57 4.64 -7.43
C ILE A 71 3.22 3.14 -7.51
N TYR A 72 2.19 2.77 -8.25
CA TYR A 72 1.75 1.37 -8.42
C TYR A 72 2.31 0.70 -9.67
N ILE A 73 2.93 1.46 -10.60
CA ILE A 73 3.48 0.90 -11.84
C ILE A 73 4.61 -0.09 -11.53
N GLY A 74 5.49 0.23 -10.56
CA GLY A 74 6.61 -0.62 -10.18
C GLY A 74 6.17 -2.00 -9.70
N VAL A 75 5.22 -2.04 -8.76
CA VAL A 75 4.68 -3.29 -8.22
C VAL A 75 3.90 -4.09 -9.28
N MET A 76 3.17 -3.41 -10.17
CA MET A 76 2.49 -4.07 -11.29
C MET A 76 3.49 -4.72 -12.27
N ARG A 77 4.55 -4.01 -12.68
CA ARG A 77 5.58 -4.56 -13.56
C ARG A 77 6.34 -5.73 -12.92
N ARG A 78 6.59 -5.66 -11.62
CA ARG A 78 7.15 -6.78 -10.86
C ARG A 78 6.20 -7.99 -10.89
N ALA A 79 4.91 -7.80 -10.65
CA ALA A 79 3.92 -8.86 -10.76
C ALA A 79 3.90 -9.49 -12.16
N MET A 80 4.03 -8.69 -13.24
CA MET A 80 4.13 -9.22 -14.61
C MET A 80 5.36 -10.13 -14.78
N ARG A 81 6.52 -9.73 -14.24
CA ARG A 81 7.74 -10.56 -14.30
C ARG A 81 7.60 -11.85 -13.51
N GLU A 82 7.04 -11.79 -12.31
CA GLU A 82 6.91 -12.97 -11.43
C GLU A 82 5.82 -13.95 -11.89
N THR A 83 4.79 -13.48 -12.59
CA THR A 83 3.72 -14.33 -13.15
C THR A 83 3.98 -14.75 -14.60
N GLY A 84 4.82 -14.02 -15.33
CA GLY A 84 4.99 -14.16 -16.77
C GLY A 84 3.82 -13.59 -17.60
N ILE A 85 2.86 -12.91 -16.97
CA ILE A 85 1.66 -12.35 -17.61
C ILE A 85 1.84 -10.84 -17.78
N TYR A 86 1.84 -10.37 -19.02
CA TYR A 86 2.09 -8.99 -19.37
C TYR A 86 0.82 -8.32 -19.89
N VAL A 87 0.63 -7.07 -19.49
CA VAL A 87 -0.45 -6.18 -19.94
C VAL A 87 0.14 -4.81 -20.26
N THR A 88 -0.56 -4.00 -21.05
CA THR A 88 -0.06 -2.69 -21.47
C THR A 88 -0.52 -1.60 -20.51
N ILE A 89 0.42 -0.90 -19.87
CA ILE A 89 0.12 0.27 -19.03
C ILE A 89 0.24 1.54 -19.87
N PHE A 90 -0.78 2.40 -19.83
CA PHE A 90 -0.73 3.74 -20.37
C PHE A 90 -0.51 4.73 -19.23
N THR A 91 0.70 5.29 -19.18
CA THR A 91 1.07 6.33 -18.22
C THR A 91 0.36 7.65 -18.54
N LYS A 92 0.41 8.61 -17.63
CA LYS A 92 -0.18 9.94 -17.84
C LYS A 92 0.36 10.61 -19.10
N GLU A 93 1.67 10.52 -19.33
CA GLU A 93 2.34 11.11 -20.49
C GLU A 93 1.86 10.45 -21.79
N ARG A 94 1.68 9.13 -21.78
CA ARG A 94 1.19 8.40 -22.96
C ARG A 94 -0.27 8.72 -23.25
N MET A 95 -1.11 8.87 -22.22
CA MET A 95 -2.52 9.22 -22.37
C MET A 95 -2.75 10.67 -22.81
N ALA A 96 -1.78 11.57 -22.55
CA ALA A 96 -1.84 12.95 -23.03
C ALA A 96 -1.70 13.05 -24.57
N GLY A 97 -1.11 12.04 -25.21
CA GLY A 97 -0.99 11.95 -26.65
C GLY A 97 -2.17 11.25 -27.33
N LYS A 98 -2.08 11.11 -28.66
CA LYS A 98 -3.02 10.29 -29.43
C LYS A 98 -2.75 8.80 -29.13
N ILE A 99 -3.77 8.08 -28.69
CA ILE A 99 -3.69 6.64 -28.38
C ILE A 99 -4.67 5.84 -29.24
N ASP A 100 -4.30 4.60 -29.53
CA ASP A 100 -5.18 3.59 -30.14
C ASP A 100 -5.44 2.48 -29.11
N LEU A 101 -6.72 2.23 -28.85
CA LEU A 101 -7.19 1.21 -27.92
C LEU A 101 -7.87 0.02 -28.61
N THR A 102 -8.04 0.08 -29.94
CA THR A 102 -8.73 -0.97 -30.71
C THR A 102 -8.07 -2.35 -30.70
N PRO A 103 -6.75 -2.52 -30.44
CA PRO A 103 -6.15 -3.85 -30.29
C PRO A 103 -6.50 -4.55 -28.97
N PHE A 104 -6.99 -3.83 -27.96
CA PHE A 104 -7.23 -4.38 -26.62
C PHE A 104 -8.63 -4.96 -26.49
N LYS A 105 -8.73 -6.11 -25.80
CA LYS A 105 -9.99 -6.82 -25.53
C LYS A 105 -10.54 -6.51 -24.13
N VAL A 106 -9.66 -6.13 -23.20
CA VAL A 106 -10.03 -5.65 -21.87
C VAL A 106 -9.30 -4.35 -21.59
N ILE A 107 -10.02 -3.36 -21.09
CA ILE A 107 -9.50 -2.03 -20.78
C ILE A 107 -9.92 -1.68 -19.36
N TYR A 108 -8.93 -1.59 -18.46
CA TYR A 108 -9.12 -1.13 -17.09
C TYR A 108 -8.94 0.38 -17.00
N LEU A 109 -9.95 1.06 -16.47
CA LEU A 109 -9.93 2.48 -16.14
C LEU A 109 -9.53 2.65 -14.67
N GLU A 110 -8.43 3.35 -14.46
CA GLU A 110 -7.88 3.68 -13.15
C GLU A 110 -8.00 5.17 -12.85
N ARG A 111 -7.82 5.54 -11.58
CA ARG A 111 -8.09 6.89 -11.06
C ARG A 111 -7.54 8.04 -11.93
N SER A 112 -6.37 7.90 -12.57
CA SER A 112 -5.78 9.03 -13.32
C SER A 112 -6.47 9.33 -14.66
N VAL A 113 -7.42 8.52 -15.11
CA VAL A 113 -8.22 8.84 -16.32
C VAL A 113 -9.05 10.11 -16.15
N VAL A 114 -9.37 10.50 -14.92
CA VAL A 114 -10.13 11.73 -14.61
C VAL A 114 -9.41 13.01 -15.02
N LEU A 115 -8.08 12.94 -15.20
CA LEU A 115 -7.27 14.06 -15.68
C LEU A 115 -7.44 14.32 -17.17
N PHE A 116 -8.08 13.40 -17.90
CA PHE A 116 -8.16 13.43 -19.36
C PHE A 116 -9.60 13.38 -19.88
N PRO A 117 -10.60 14.03 -19.26
CA PRO A 117 -12.03 13.72 -19.37
C PRO A 117 -12.60 13.67 -20.80
N ILE A 118 -11.93 14.28 -21.78
CA ILE A 118 -12.35 14.31 -23.18
C ILE A 118 -11.48 13.38 -24.04
N GLN A 119 -10.17 13.39 -23.82
CA GLN A 119 -9.17 12.80 -24.70
C GLN A 119 -9.35 11.30 -24.92
N LEU A 120 -9.74 10.55 -23.88
CA LEU A 120 -9.90 9.10 -23.96
C LEU A 120 -11.27 8.67 -24.53
N ARG A 121 -12.24 9.58 -24.66
CA ARG A 121 -13.63 9.23 -25.02
C ARG A 121 -13.70 8.50 -26.36
N ARG A 122 -13.12 9.09 -27.41
CA ARG A 122 -13.16 8.53 -28.77
C ARG A 122 -12.42 7.18 -28.85
N PRO A 123 -11.17 7.03 -28.40
CA PRO A 123 -10.49 5.74 -28.37
C PRO A 123 -11.25 4.65 -27.60
N LEU A 124 -11.87 5.00 -26.47
CA LEU A 124 -12.67 4.06 -25.68
C LEU A 124 -13.94 3.62 -26.42
N LEU A 125 -14.65 4.56 -27.06
CA LEU A 125 -15.83 4.25 -27.85
C LEU A 125 -15.50 3.32 -29.01
N GLU A 126 -14.45 3.63 -29.79
CA GLU A 126 -14.00 2.81 -30.92
C GLU A 126 -13.60 1.39 -30.47
N ALA A 127 -12.93 1.26 -29.32
CA ALA A 127 -12.60 -0.04 -28.76
C ALA A 127 -13.85 -0.82 -28.31
N ARG A 128 -14.82 -0.14 -27.67
CA ARG A 128 -16.10 -0.73 -27.24
C ARG A 128 -16.91 -1.25 -28.42
N GLU A 129 -17.01 -0.47 -29.50
CA GLU A 129 -17.70 -0.87 -30.74
C GLU A 129 -17.07 -2.11 -31.38
N ARG A 130 -15.77 -2.34 -31.17
CA ARG A 130 -15.04 -3.56 -31.56
C ARG A 130 -15.12 -4.69 -30.53
N GLY A 131 -15.99 -4.55 -29.53
CA GLY A 131 -16.28 -5.57 -28.52
C GLY A 131 -15.34 -5.60 -27.32
N ALA A 132 -14.56 -4.53 -27.08
CA ALA A 132 -13.73 -4.46 -25.88
C ALA A 132 -14.59 -4.37 -24.60
N LYS A 133 -14.14 -5.07 -23.56
CA LYS A 133 -14.66 -4.96 -22.20
C LYS A 133 -13.99 -3.79 -21.49
N ILE A 134 -14.75 -2.75 -21.14
CA ILE A 134 -14.29 -1.57 -20.42
C ILE A 134 -14.75 -1.70 -18.97
N ILE A 135 -13.77 -1.70 -18.06
CA ILE A 135 -13.95 -1.98 -16.64
C ILE A 135 -13.42 -0.79 -15.84
N ALA A 136 -14.24 -0.19 -14.98
CA ALA A 136 -13.78 0.84 -14.05
C ALA A 136 -13.68 0.27 -12.63
N ILE A 137 -12.46 0.11 -12.10
CA ILE A 137 -12.23 -0.56 -10.81
C ILE A 137 -12.63 0.32 -9.61
N GLN A 138 -12.63 1.65 -9.77
CA GLN A 138 -13.08 2.59 -8.73
C GLN A 138 -13.81 3.79 -9.32
N TRP A 139 -13.23 4.39 -10.35
CA TRP A 139 -13.69 5.67 -10.87
C TRP A 139 -13.66 5.63 -12.40
N ALA A 140 -14.83 5.82 -13.00
CA ALA A 140 -14.95 5.99 -14.44
C ALA A 140 -14.95 7.47 -14.85
N GLY A 141 -15.22 8.39 -13.91
CA GLY A 141 -15.35 9.82 -14.18
C GLY A 141 -16.32 10.08 -15.33
N ALA A 142 -15.86 10.85 -16.32
CA ALA A 142 -16.60 11.18 -17.53
C ALA A 142 -16.88 9.99 -18.48
N TYR A 143 -16.38 8.79 -18.17
CA TYR A 143 -16.49 7.58 -19.00
C TYR A 143 -17.43 6.53 -18.43
N LYS A 144 -18.23 6.86 -17.40
CA LYS A 144 -19.14 5.91 -16.76
C LYS A 144 -20.10 5.25 -17.77
N ASP A 145 -20.55 6.00 -18.76
CA ASP A 145 -21.43 5.52 -19.84
C ASP A 145 -20.75 4.54 -20.82
N LEU A 146 -19.41 4.50 -20.83
CA LEU A 146 -18.62 3.60 -21.67
C LEU A 146 -18.27 2.27 -20.98
N VAL A 147 -18.40 2.19 -19.65
CA VAL A 147 -18.19 0.95 -18.88
C VAL A 147 -19.29 -0.05 -19.24
N ASN A 148 -18.89 -1.29 -19.54
CA ASN A 148 -19.82 -2.34 -20.02
C ASN A 148 -19.61 -3.70 -19.34
N VAL A 149 -18.95 -3.70 -18.17
CA VAL A 149 -18.77 -4.88 -17.32
C VAL A 149 -19.30 -4.56 -15.93
N ASP A 150 -20.16 -5.43 -15.42
CA ASP A 150 -20.66 -5.34 -14.04
C ASP A 150 -19.61 -5.92 -13.07
N LEU A 151 -19.22 -5.12 -12.08
CA LEU A 151 -18.27 -5.57 -11.05
C LEU A 151 -18.89 -6.48 -10.00
N THR A 152 -20.22 -6.55 -9.90
CA THR A 152 -20.89 -7.50 -8.98
C THR A 152 -20.60 -8.95 -9.36
N GLU A 153 -20.37 -9.23 -10.65
CA GLU A 153 -19.93 -10.52 -11.17
C GLU A 153 -18.41 -10.77 -10.99
N HIS A 154 -17.69 -9.76 -10.47
CA HIS A 154 -16.24 -9.75 -10.35
C HIS A 154 -15.75 -9.24 -8.98
N PRO A 155 -16.16 -9.89 -7.87
CA PRO A 155 -16.01 -9.35 -6.51
C PRO A 155 -14.56 -9.18 -6.03
N TYR A 156 -13.58 -9.78 -6.69
CA TYR A 156 -12.17 -9.68 -6.28
C TYR A 156 -11.42 -8.50 -6.92
N LEU A 157 -11.91 -7.96 -8.05
CA LEU A 157 -11.21 -6.90 -8.78
C LEU A 157 -11.01 -5.65 -7.92
N GLU A 158 -12.04 -5.25 -7.19
CA GLU A 158 -11.98 -4.07 -6.32
C GLU A 158 -10.99 -4.29 -5.17
N GLY A 159 -11.00 -5.46 -4.53
CA GLY A 159 -10.11 -5.74 -3.41
C GLY A 159 -8.64 -5.84 -3.80
N TYR A 160 -8.30 -6.44 -4.96
CA TYR A 160 -6.92 -6.44 -5.44
C TYR A 160 -6.37 -5.02 -5.61
N ARG A 161 -7.24 -4.09 -6.00
CA ARG A 161 -6.86 -2.71 -6.24
C ARG A 161 -6.90 -1.84 -5.00
N LYS A 162 -7.82 -2.10 -4.07
CA LYS A 162 -7.87 -1.42 -2.76
C LYS A 162 -6.56 -1.63 -2.00
N SER A 163 -5.96 -2.81 -2.15
CA SER A 163 -4.71 -3.18 -1.50
C SER A 163 -3.65 -3.53 -2.56
N THR A 164 -3.09 -2.50 -3.21
CA THR A 164 -2.08 -2.67 -4.28
C THR A 164 -0.72 -3.12 -3.71
N ASN A 165 -0.64 -4.37 -3.27
CA ASN A 165 0.58 -5.07 -2.92
C ASN A 165 0.96 -6.07 -4.02
N ILE A 166 2.19 -6.59 -3.95
CA ILE A 166 2.73 -7.50 -4.97
C ILE A 166 1.84 -8.73 -5.19
N GLU A 167 1.35 -9.35 -4.12
CA GLU A 167 0.53 -10.56 -4.21
C GLU A 167 -0.82 -10.28 -4.88
N ASN A 168 -1.46 -9.17 -4.55
CA ASN A 168 -2.70 -8.76 -5.20
C ASN A 168 -2.53 -8.36 -6.66
N MET A 169 -1.38 -7.78 -7.04
CA MET A 169 -1.10 -7.50 -8.45
C MET A 169 -0.90 -8.80 -9.25
N LYS A 170 -0.26 -9.82 -8.66
CA LYS A 170 -0.19 -11.16 -9.28
C LYS A 170 -1.58 -11.77 -9.44
N ARG A 171 -2.38 -11.74 -8.37
CA ARG A 171 -3.75 -12.27 -8.39
C ARG A 171 -4.65 -11.50 -9.37
N PHE A 172 -4.46 -10.19 -9.53
CA PHE A 172 -5.14 -9.38 -10.54
C PHE A 172 -4.79 -9.83 -11.96
N LEU A 173 -3.51 -10.07 -12.27
CA LEU A 173 -3.08 -10.56 -13.58
C LEU A 173 -3.62 -11.97 -13.87
N ILE A 174 -3.54 -12.86 -12.89
CA ILE A 174 -4.09 -14.23 -12.98
C ILE A 174 -5.60 -14.20 -13.16
N TYR A 175 -6.30 -13.40 -12.36
CA TYR A 175 -7.74 -13.17 -12.49
C TYR A 175 -8.09 -12.73 -13.89
N THR A 176 -7.34 -11.75 -14.42
CA THR A 176 -7.58 -11.20 -15.75
C THR A 176 -7.46 -12.29 -16.82
N ALA A 177 -6.39 -13.09 -16.78
CA ALA A 177 -6.17 -14.20 -17.70
C ALA A 177 -7.29 -15.26 -17.61
N VAL A 178 -7.66 -15.67 -16.39
CA VAL A 178 -8.66 -16.74 -16.19
C VAL A 178 -10.06 -16.26 -16.58
N LYS A 179 -10.50 -15.12 -16.06
CA LYS A 179 -11.90 -14.67 -16.17
C LYS A 179 -12.23 -14.00 -17.50
N PHE A 180 -11.27 -13.35 -18.15
CA PHE A 180 -11.51 -12.66 -19.41
C PHE A 180 -10.94 -13.36 -20.64
N PHE A 181 -9.99 -14.29 -20.47
CA PHE A 181 -9.34 -14.96 -21.59
C PHE A 181 -9.38 -16.50 -21.51
N GLY A 182 -10.04 -17.08 -20.50
CA GLY A 182 -10.29 -18.52 -20.42
C GLY A 182 -9.05 -19.36 -20.11
N TYR A 183 -7.97 -18.75 -19.63
CA TYR A 183 -6.80 -19.50 -19.16
C TYR A 183 -7.17 -20.36 -17.93
N LYS A 184 -6.52 -21.52 -17.80
CA LYS A 184 -6.67 -22.38 -16.63
C LYS A 184 -5.81 -21.84 -15.48
N GLY A 185 -6.40 -21.68 -14.31
CA GLY A 185 -5.71 -21.25 -13.10
C GLY A 185 -6.67 -20.98 -11.96
N ASN A 186 -6.14 -20.93 -10.74
CA ASN A 186 -6.92 -20.64 -9.55
C ASN A 186 -6.98 -19.13 -9.32
N VAL A 187 -8.21 -18.63 -9.16
CA VAL A 187 -8.46 -17.25 -8.75
C VAL A 187 -8.61 -17.23 -7.23
N LEU A 188 -7.74 -16.48 -6.56
CA LEU A 188 -7.70 -16.39 -5.09
C LEU A 188 -8.26 -15.05 -4.61
N PRO A 189 -8.92 -14.96 -3.45
CA PRO A 189 -9.43 -13.69 -2.93
C PRO A 189 -8.30 -12.67 -2.70
N PRO A 190 -8.58 -11.36 -2.61
CA PRO A 190 -7.57 -10.35 -2.29
C PRO A 190 -6.94 -10.55 -0.90
N VAL A 191 -5.66 -10.22 -0.78
CA VAL A 191 -4.92 -10.13 0.49
C VAL A 191 -5.01 -8.69 1.01
N THR A 192 -5.69 -8.50 2.12
CA THR A 192 -5.82 -7.19 2.76
C THR A 192 -4.70 -7.02 3.79
N PRO A 193 -3.94 -5.90 3.79
CA PRO A 193 -3.05 -5.57 4.89
C PRO A 193 -3.86 -5.34 6.17
N PRO A 194 -3.24 -5.45 7.36
CA PRO A 194 -3.91 -5.03 8.58
C PRO A 194 -4.26 -3.54 8.49
N GLU A 195 -5.30 -3.12 9.20
CA GLU A 195 -5.74 -1.71 9.22
C GLU A 195 -4.66 -0.79 9.81
N ASN A 196 -3.99 -1.28 10.85
CA ASN A 196 -2.84 -0.65 11.48
C ASN A 196 -1.63 -1.56 11.35
N GLY A 197 -0.46 -0.97 11.10
CA GLY A 197 0.76 -1.74 10.97
C GLY A 197 1.98 -0.97 11.40
N ILE A 198 2.77 -1.60 12.28
CA ILE A 198 4.07 -1.12 12.72
C ILE A 198 5.15 -1.74 11.84
N TYR A 199 6.01 -0.87 11.31
CA TYR A 199 7.08 -1.21 10.38
C TYR A 199 8.44 -0.94 11.00
N HIS A 200 9.41 -1.80 10.68
CA HIS A 200 10.83 -1.57 10.93
C HIS A 200 11.64 -2.26 9.84
N PRO A 201 12.74 -1.66 9.32
CA PRO A 201 13.50 -2.22 8.21
C PRO A 201 14.10 -3.60 8.48
N ASP A 202 14.50 -3.87 9.72
CA ASP A 202 15.07 -5.17 10.14
C ASP A 202 14.01 -6.18 10.63
N ALA A 203 12.73 -5.82 10.62
CA ALA A 203 11.67 -6.74 11.03
C ALA A 203 11.34 -7.74 9.92
N PRO A 204 11.08 -9.02 10.25
CA PRO A 204 10.72 -10.03 9.24
C PRO A 204 9.30 -9.84 8.67
N LYS A 205 8.47 -9.03 9.34
CA LYS A 205 7.07 -8.76 8.97
C LYS A 205 6.61 -7.42 9.56
N LEU A 206 5.46 -6.94 9.07
CA LEU A 206 4.68 -5.90 9.76
C LEU A 206 4.04 -6.48 11.03
N PHE A 207 3.97 -5.66 12.08
CA PHE A 207 3.28 -6.02 13.32
C PHE A 207 1.92 -5.32 13.39
N ALA A 208 0.87 -6.06 13.73
CA ALA A 208 -0.49 -5.52 13.83
C ALA A 208 -0.75 -4.80 15.16
N SER A 209 0.12 -4.96 16.16
CA SER A 209 -0.03 -4.35 17.48
C SER A 209 1.31 -3.93 18.08
N LEU A 210 1.24 -2.94 18.99
CA LEU A 210 2.40 -2.50 19.75
C LEU A 210 2.98 -3.64 20.61
N ASP A 211 2.13 -4.47 21.22
CA ASP A 211 2.57 -5.56 22.09
C ASP A 211 3.39 -6.62 21.32
N GLU A 212 3.04 -6.91 20.07
CA GLU A 212 3.87 -7.78 19.22
C GLU A 212 5.20 -7.11 18.85
N TYR A 213 5.16 -5.81 18.51
CA TYR A 213 6.37 -5.05 18.16
C TYR A 213 7.36 -4.98 19.32
N VAL A 214 6.90 -4.63 20.53
CA VAL A 214 7.78 -4.48 21.70
C VAL A 214 8.31 -5.81 22.24
N LYS A 215 7.61 -6.93 21.98
CA LYS A 215 8.16 -8.28 22.25
C LYS A 215 9.36 -8.59 21.36
N TRP A 216 9.28 -8.20 20.08
CA TRP A 216 10.38 -8.36 19.14
C TRP A 216 11.51 -7.34 19.40
N ARG A 217 11.14 -6.10 19.71
CA ARG A 217 12.06 -4.99 19.93
C ARG A 217 11.63 -4.14 21.13
N PRO A 218 12.10 -4.51 22.35
CA PRO A 218 11.75 -3.78 23.56
C PRO A 218 12.17 -2.32 23.50
N LEU A 219 11.31 -1.44 24.03
CA LEU A 219 11.63 -0.03 24.18
C LEU A 219 12.65 0.15 25.32
N VAL A 220 13.70 0.91 25.07
CA VAL A 220 14.75 1.18 26.05
C VAL A 220 14.28 2.25 27.02
N THR A 221 14.29 1.94 28.31
CA THR A 221 13.93 2.89 29.37
C THR A 221 14.92 4.06 29.39
N GLY A 222 14.42 5.29 29.55
CA GLY A 222 15.23 6.51 29.59
C GLY A 222 15.62 7.07 28.22
N LYS A 223 15.36 6.36 27.11
CA LYS A 223 15.42 6.95 25.77
C LYS A 223 14.09 7.66 25.44
N PRO A 224 14.13 8.84 24.79
CA PRO A 224 12.92 9.43 24.23
C PRO A 224 12.30 8.50 23.18
N THR A 225 11.00 8.56 23.01
CA THR A 225 10.23 7.75 22.06
C THR A 225 9.71 8.62 20.93
N VAL A 226 10.08 8.29 19.71
CA VAL A 226 9.61 8.95 18.50
C VAL A 226 8.60 8.05 17.80
N ALA A 227 7.39 8.56 17.60
CA ALA A 227 6.41 7.95 16.73
C ALA A 227 6.58 8.48 15.30
N ILE A 228 6.69 7.61 14.30
CA ILE A 228 6.70 8.02 12.89
C ILE A 228 5.38 7.57 12.25
N LEU A 229 4.66 8.50 11.64
CA LEU A 229 3.38 8.22 11.00
C LEU A 229 3.51 8.28 9.48
N PHE A 230 3.29 7.15 8.81
CA PHE A 230 3.50 7.02 7.37
C PHE A 230 2.29 6.41 6.66
N MET A 231 2.34 6.34 5.33
CA MET A 231 1.26 5.79 4.51
C MET A 231 1.46 4.28 4.28
N GLU A 232 0.41 3.47 4.44
CA GLU A 232 0.44 2.02 4.20
C GLU A 232 1.05 1.65 2.84
N PHE A 233 0.73 2.43 1.78
CA PHE A 233 1.23 2.15 0.44
C PHE A 233 2.76 2.20 0.34
N SER A 234 3.47 2.88 1.25
CA SER A 234 4.93 2.83 1.28
C SER A 234 5.43 1.40 1.49
N CYS A 235 4.78 0.63 2.36
CA CYS A 235 5.07 -0.79 2.52
C CYS A 235 4.54 -1.61 1.34
N SER A 236 3.30 -1.38 0.91
CA SER A 236 2.67 -2.19 -0.15
C SER A 236 3.40 -2.10 -1.50
N THR A 237 4.03 -0.95 -1.76
CA THR A 237 4.80 -0.67 -2.97
C THR A 237 6.32 -0.79 -2.78
N GLU A 238 6.76 -1.22 -1.59
CA GLU A 238 8.18 -1.35 -1.23
C GLU A 238 8.99 -0.05 -1.38
N ASN A 239 8.30 1.09 -1.25
CA ASN A 239 8.87 2.43 -1.22
C ASN A 239 9.14 2.85 0.23
N THR A 240 10.04 2.13 0.89
CA THR A 240 10.38 2.33 2.30
C THR A 240 11.78 2.91 2.52
N ALA A 241 12.62 3.06 1.49
CA ALA A 241 14.02 3.47 1.64
C ALA A 241 14.22 4.77 2.45
N PHE A 242 13.34 5.77 2.26
CA PHE A 242 13.38 7.00 3.05
C PHE A 242 12.98 6.78 4.52
N LEU A 243 12.01 5.89 4.77
CA LEU A 243 11.55 5.52 6.10
C LEU A 243 12.63 4.72 6.84
N ASP A 244 13.31 3.81 6.13
CA ASP A 244 14.43 3.02 6.66
C ASP A 244 15.57 3.94 7.12
N ALA A 245 15.93 4.92 6.30
CA ALA A 245 16.96 5.91 6.64
C ALA A 245 16.57 6.75 7.87
N LEU A 246 15.32 7.22 7.92
CA LEU A 246 14.81 8.00 9.05
C LEU A 246 14.78 7.19 10.36
N ILE A 247 14.24 5.96 10.31
CA ILE A 247 14.19 5.04 11.46
C ILE A 247 15.61 4.79 11.98
N ARG A 248 16.53 4.35 11.11
CA ARG A 248 17.91 4.05 11.50
C ARG A 248 18.63 5.26 12.08
N ARG A 249 18.32 6.47 11.59
CA ARG A 249 18.94 7.69 12.11
C ARG A 249 18.49 8.01 13.52
N LEU A 250 17.19 7.97 13.77
CA LEU A 250 16.57 8.30 15.05
C LEU A 250 16.94 7.28 16.14
N GLU A 251 17.06 6.01 15.78
CA GLU A 251 17.36 4.91 16.71
C GLU A 251 18.71 5.01 17.43
N ARG A 252 19.62 5.83 16.88
CA ARG A 252 20.88 6.16 17.53
C ARG A 252 20.67 6.83 18.89
N PHE A 253 19.56 7.54 19.07
CA PHE A 253 19.30 8.32 20.29
C PHE A 253 17.87 8.18 20.85
N ALA A 254 16.94 7.57 20.12
CA ALA A 254 15.54 7.40 20.55
C ALA A 254 15.04 5.96 20.36
N ASN A 255 13.97 5.61 21.06
CA ASN A 255 13.08 4.52 20.65
C ASN A 255 12.28 4.98 19.43
N VAL A 256 12.07 4.12 18.45
CA VAL A 256 11.28 4.47 17.26
C VAL A 256 10.16 3.47 17.06
N VAL A 257 8.96 3.99 16.87
CA VAL A 257 7.77 3.22 16.47
C VAL A 257 7.19 3.86 15.21
N ALA A 258 7.48 3.28 14.06
CA ALA A 258 6.92 3.72 12.79
C ALA A 258 5.63 2.95 12.49
N THR A 259 4.51 3.65 12.31
CA THR A 259 3.20 3.03 12.10
C THR A 259 2.40 3.73 11.00
N TYR A 260 1.59 2.97 10.27
CA TYR A 260 0.49 3.50 9.45
C TYR A 260 -0.85 3.22 10.13
N GLY A 261 -1.90 3.88 9.63
CA GLY A 261 -3.22 3.85 10.25
C GLY A 261 -3.23 4.75 11.48
N GLU A 262 -3.74 4.22 12.59
CA GLU A 262 -3.80 4.86 13.89
C GLU A 262 -2.51 4.68 14.70
N LEU A 263 -2.22 5.68 15.54
CA LEU A 263 -1.14 5.57 16.52
C LEU A 263 -1.57 4.63 17.65
N PRO A 264 -0.76 3.63 18.05
CA PRO A 264 -1.13 2.72 19.12
C PRO A 264 -1.47 3.45 20.43
N GLU A 265 -2.63 3.16 21.03
CA GLU A 265 -3.14 3.88 22.20
C GLU A 265 -2.21 3.84 23.42
N ARG A 266 -1.49 2.71 23.60
CA ARG A 266 -0.55 2.51 24.70
C ARG A 266 0.81 3.19 24.46
N LEU A 267 1.09 3.66 23.24
CA LEU A 267 2.33 4.36 22.95
C LEU A 267 2.23 5.79 23.48
N LYS A 268 3.26 6.18 24.25
CA LYS A 268 3.44 7.55 24.75
C LYS A 268 4.70 8.13 24.10
N PRO A 269 4.60 8.67 22.88
CA PRO A 269 5.75 9.29 22.24
C PRO A 269 6.08 10.62 22.93
N ASP A 270 7.34 11.01 22.89
CA ASP A 270 7.81 12.35 23.25
C ASP A 270 7.73 13.31 22.05
N VAL A 271 7.79 12.76 20.82
CA VAL A 271 7.66 13.51 19.56
C VAL A 271 6.94 12.64 18.52
N VAL A 272 6.08 13.26 17.72
CA VAL A 272 5.46 12.63 16.54
C VAL A 272 6.06 13.23 15.28
N ILE A 273 6.60 12.38 14.40
CA ILE A 273 7.07 12.75 13.07
C ILE A 273 6.07 12.24 12.03
N SER A 274 5.45 13.16 11.30
CA SER A 274 4.59 12.84 10.17
C SER A 274 5.42 12.67 8.90
N ALA A 275 5.28 11.52 8.24
CA ALA A 275 5.83 11.20 6.92
C ALA A 275 4.73 10.86 5.91
N ARG A 276 3.53 11.43 6.12
CA ARG A 276 2.34 11.24 5.29
C ARG A 276 1.70 12.58 4.89
N VAL A 277 0.86 12.53 3.87
CA VAL A 277 -0.01 13.66 3.50
C VAL A 277 -1.12 13.79 4.56
N TYR A 278 -1.43 15.03 4.98
CA TYR A 278 -2.46 15.28 5.99
C TYR A 278 -3.88 15.04 5.43
N GLY A 279 -4.78 14.53 6.29
CA GLY A 279 -6.17 14.18 5.96
C GLY A 279 -6.62 12.77 6.37
N ALA A 280 -5.73 11.94 6.92
CA ALA A 280 -6.01 10.57 7.38
C ALA A 280 -5.60 10.38 8.86
N TRP A 281 -6.14 11.22 9.75
CA TRP A 281 -5.75 11.24 11.16
C TRP A 281 -6.97 11.22 12.07
N ASN A 282 -6.83 10.56 13.20
CA ASN A 282 -7.58 10.90 14.40
C ASN A 282 -6.90 12.15 15.02
N LYS A 283 -7.38 13.34 14.61
CA LYS A 283 -6.85 14.64 15.07
C LYS A 283 -6.88 14.73 16.60
N GLU A 284 -7.99 14.33 17.20
CA GLU A 284 -8.22 14.37 18.63
C GLU A 284 -7.12 13.60 19.38
N ARG A 285 -6.72 12.43 18.86
CA ARG A 285 -5.65 11.65 19.49
C ARG A 285 -4.31 12.38 19.50
N ILE A 286 -3.93 13.04 18.41
CA ILE A 286 -2.66 13.76 18.36
C ILE A 286 -2.68 14.98 19.28
N GLU A 287 -3.80 15.70 19.32
CA GLU A 287 -3.99 16.83 20.23
C GLU A 287 -3.95 16.39 21.71
N GLN A 288 -4.55 15.23 22.03
CA GLN A 288 -4.53 14.65 23.38
C GLN A 288 -3.13 14.24 23.86
N LEU A 289 -2.19 13.97 22.94
CA LEU A 289 -0.82 13.61 23.34
C LEU A 289 -0.03 14.82 23.84
N ASP A 290 -0.37 16.03 23.39
CA ASP A 290 0.31 17.28 23.75
C ASP A 290 1.84 17.23 23.55
N VAL A 291 2.27 16.72 22.40
CA VAL A 291 3.69 16.54 22.04
C VAL A 291 4.01 17.23 20.71
N PRO A 292 5.28 17.62 20.46
CA PRO A 292 5.67 18.20 19.19
C PRO A 292 5.32 17.31 18.00
N LEU A 293 4.69 17.91 16.98
CA LEU A 293 4.33 17.27 15.72
C LEU A 293 5.19 17.84 14.60
N VAL A 294 6.20 17.10 14.15
CA VAL A 294 7.11 17.52 13.07
C VAL A 294 6.61 16.99 11.74
N GLN A 295 6.53 17.85 10.72
CA GLN A 295 6.17 17.43 9.38
C GLN A 295 7.39 17.17 8.51
N THR A 296 7.49 15.97 7.94
CA THR A 296 8.48 15.66 6.91
C THR A 296 7.87 15.71 5.52
N ILE A 297 8.67 16.08 4.54
CA ILE A 297 8.23 16.32 3.18
C ILE A 297 8.99 15.42 2.21
N LYS A 298 8.21 14.89 1.27
CA LYS A 298 8.72 14.16 0.11
C LYS A 298 8.51 14.97 -1.15
N ILE A 299 9.60 15.24 -1.89
CA ILE A 299 9.50 15.84 -3.22
C ILE A 299 8.84 14.82 -4.15
N THR A 300 7.63 15.12 -4.63
CA THR A 300 6.89 14.23 -5.54
C THR A 300 6.67 14.83 -6.92
N HIS A 301 6.86 16.16 -7.04
CA HIS A 301 6.86 16.93 -8.28
C HIS A 301 8.23 17.57 -8.46
N GLY A 302 8.73 17.57 -9.69
CA GLY A 302 10.10 18.01 -10.01
C GLY A 302 11.17 16.97 -9.65
N THR A 303 12.41 17.37 -9.85
CA THR A 303 13.63 16.61 -9.57
C THR A 303 14.32 17.13 -8.30
N LEU A 304 15.24 16.33 -7.76
CA LEU A 304 16.07 16.78 -6.64
C LEU A 304 16.87 18.05 -7.00
N THR A 305 17.50 18.07 -8.18
CA THR A 305 18.31 19.19 -8.66
C THR A 305 17.50 20.47 -8.83
N GLU A 306 16.26 20.38 -9.31
CA GLU A 306 15.37 21.54 -9.42
C GLU A 306 14.99 22.10 -8.05
N TRP A 307 14.81 21.24 -7.04
CA TRP A 307 14.55 21.69 -5.67
C TRP A 307 15.79 22.31 -5.01
N GLU A 308 16.97 21.71 -5.20
CA GLU A 308 18.24 22.21 -4.62
C GLU A 308 18.63 23.58 -5.17
N ASN A 309 18.39 23.83 -6.47
CA ASN A 309 18.76 25.07 -7.14
C ASN A 309 17.59 26.05 -7.29
N GLY A 310 16.38 25.65 -6.90
CA GLY A 310 15.15 26.40 -7.08
C GLY A 310 14.69 27.12 -5.82
N PRO A 311 13.59 27.90 -5.91
CA PRO A 311 13.04 28.64 -4.77
C PRO A 311 12.32 27.76 -3.73
N GLY A 312 12.22 26.45 -3.95
CA GLY A 312 11.56 25.52 -3.04
C GLY A 312 10.76 24.42 -3.76
N LEU A 313 9.74 23.89 -3.09
CA LEU A 313 8.86 22.86 -3.66
C LEU A 313 8.00 23.42 -4.80
N VAL A 314 7.80 22.60 -5.83
CA VAL A 314 6.95 22.93 -6.98
C VAL A 314 5.63 22.17 -6.94
N GLY A 315 4.59 22.77 -7.52
CA GLY A 315 3.25 22.19 -7.64
C GLY A 315 2.31 22.56 -6.49
N GLY A 316 1.25 23.32 -6.79
CA GLY A 316 0.30 23.83 -5.79
C GLY A 316 -0.37 22.73 -4.95
N THR A 317 -0.69 21.59 -5.56
CA THR A 317 -1.26 20.44 -4.83
C THR A 317 -0.27 19.84 -3.83
N GLN A 318 1.02 19.80 -4.15
CA GLN A 318 2.04 19.31 -3.23
C GLN A 318 2.25 20.29 -2.07
N LEU A 319 2.37 21.59 -2.35
CA LEU A 319 2.50 22.61 -1.32
C LEU A 319 1.32 22.58 -0.34
N GLY A 320 0.09 22.57 -0.85
CA GLY A 320 -1.11 22.48 -0.01
C GLY A 320 -1.13 21.23 0.87
N ALA A 321 -0.84 20.06 0.28
CA ALA A 321 -0.93 18.77 0.96
C ALA A 321 0.19 18.51 1.99
N TRP A 322 1.40 19.02 1.74
CA TRP A 322 2.60 18.71 2.53
C TRP A 322 3.09 19.84 3.42
N ILE A 323 2.59 21.07 3.24
CA ILE A 323 2.93 22.24 4.06
C ILE A 323 1.66 22.84 4.67
N THR A 324 0.77 23.39 3.84
CA THR A 324 -0.35 24.21 4.32
C THR A 324 -1.31 23.44 5.22
N VAL A 325 -1.73 22.24 4.82
CA VAL A 325 -2.61 21.42 5.67
C VAL A 325 -1.89 21.03 6.96
N PRO A 326 -0.69 20.43 6.98
CA PRO A 326 0.04 20.19 8.23
C PRO A 326 0.12 21.40 9.18
N GLU A 327 0.45 22.58 8.67
CA GLU A 327 0.57 23.82 9.46
C GLU A 327 -0.76 24.20 10.13
N ILE A 328 -1.89 24.04 9.43
CA ILE A 328 -3.23 24.25 10.02
C ILE A 328 -3.48 23.31 11.20
N TYR A 329 -2.87 22.12 11.20
CA TYR A 329 -2.99 21.12 12.26
C TYR A 329 -1.90 21.25 13.33
N GLY A 330 -1.16 22.37 13.35
CA GLY A 330 -0.13 22.64 14.36
C GLY A 330 1.17 21.86 14.14
N ALA A 331 1.37 21.28 12.96
CA ALA A 331 2.65 20.67 12.62
C ALA A 331 3.71 21.76 12.46
N ILE A 332 4.88 21.51 13.03
CA ILE A 332 6.03 22.40 12.99
C ILE A 332 7.10 21.86 12.05
N GLU A 333 8.06 22.73 11.72
CA GLU A 333 9.33 22.38 11.08
C GLU A 333 9.18 21.48 9.83
N PRO A 334 8.59 21.99 8.74
CA PRO A 334 8.51 21.25 7.49
C PRO A 334 9.91 20.94 6.92
N ILE A 335 10.37 19.69 7.06
CA ILE A 335 11.70 19.26 6.59
C ILE A 335 11.55 18.33 5.39
N VAL A 336 12.14 18.72 4.26
CA VAL A 336 12.28 17.83 3.10
C VAL A 336 13.31 16.75 3.42
N ILE A 337 12.90 15.48 3.45
CA ILE A 337 13.77 14.34 3.80
C ILE A 337 13.94 13.33 2.66
N ALA A 338 13.15 13.45 1.60
CA ALA A 338 13.07 12.44 0.55
C ALA A 338 12.64 13.05 -0.78
N TRP A 339 12.96 12.35 -1.86
CA TRP A 339 12.54 12.72 -3.21
C TRP A 339 12.14 11.51 -4.05
N ARG A 340 11.21 11.73 -4.98
CA ARG A 340 10.71 10.72 -5.89
C ARG A 340 11.57 10.68 -7.15
N LYS A 341 12.34 9.62 -7.31
CA LYS A 341 13.09 9.32 -8.52
C LYS A 341 12.23 8.53 -9.49
N ARG A 342 12.08 9.02 -10.73
CA ARG A 342 11.49 8.26 -11.84
C ARG A 342 12.52 7.28 -12.39
N THR A 343 12.10 6.05 -12.62
CA THR A 343 12.91 4.97 -13.17
C THR A 343 12.20 4.34 -14.37
N LYS A 344 12.89 3.47 -15.12
CA LYS A 344 12.25 2.68 -16.18
C LYS A 344 11.12 1.80 -15.65
N GLU A 345 11.23 1.35 -14.39
CA GLU A 345 10.29 0.42 -13.75
C GLU A 345 9.13 1.11 -13.05
N GLY A 346 9.23 2.40 -12.73
CA GLY A 346 8.18 3.15 -12.05
C GLY A 346 8.78 4.32 -11.29
N VAL A 347 8.39 4.50 -10.04
CA VAL A 347 8.98 5.51 -9.16
C VAL A 347 9.54 4.87 -7.90
N VAL A 348 10.64 5.41 -7.41
CA VAL A 348 11.23 5.05 -6.12
C VAL A 348 11.40 6.29 -5.26
N ASP A 349 11.01 6.20 -4.00
CA ASP A 349 11.15 7.30 -3.04
C ASP A 349 12.47 7.14 -2.27
N LEU A 350 13.46 7.99 -2.57
CA LEU A 350 14.81 7.91 -2.03
C LEU A 350 15.03 8.92 -0.89
N PRO A 351 15.82 8.57 0.13
CA PRO A 351 16.22 9.52 1.19
C PRO A 351 17.12 10.63 0.65
N ILE A 352 17.08 11.78 1.31
CA ILE A 352 18.09 12.84 1.23
C ILE A 352 18.81 12.83 2.58
N THR A 353 19.92 12.11 2.66
CA THR A 353 20.58 11.75 3.93
C THR A 353 20.95 12.98 4.75
N GLU A 354 21.50 14.02 4.12
CA GLU A 354 21.93 15.26 4.77
C GLU A 354 20.75 16.02 5.41
N ARG A 355 19.54 15.79 4.90
CA ARG A 355 18.32 16.38 5.45
C ARG A 355 17.71 15.56 6.56
N ILE A 356 17.90 14.25 6.55
CA ILE A 356 17.51 13.34 7.65
C ILE A 356 18.42 13.56 8.88
N GLU A 357 19.64 14.05 8.67
CA GLU A 357 20.57 14.41 9.74
C GLU A 357 20.21 15.69 10.50
N LYS A 358 19.42 16.58 9.88
CA LYS A 358 18.86 17.79 10.52
C LYS A 358 17.64 17.42 11.34
#